data_AF-A0A352LUH4-F1
#
_entry.id   AF-A0A352LUH4-F1
#
_cell.length_a   1.000
_cell.length_b   1.000
_cell.length_c   1.000
_cell.angle_alpha   90.00
_cell.angle_beta   90.00
_cell.angle_gamma   90.00
#
_symmetry.space_group_name_H-M   'P 1'
#
loop_
_entity.id
_entity.type
_entity.pdbx_description
1 polymer ?
#
loop_
_entity_poly.entity_id
_entity_poly.type
_entity_poly.pdbx_seq_one_letter_code
_entity_poly.pdbx_strand_id
1 'polypeptide(L)'
;GKDDYGGGVLIYLPEITQGDLNGFCHVLFCVMYNEGGYKIDAQNIYSSLKERAQIVEENLGEGMSNSALFGHMLVDAPDKNRSIIEKEVLPSLRLLPSYSKFSNQVRDWSESMKDELST
;
A
#
# COMPACT_ATOMS: atom_id res chain seq x y z
N GLY A 1 3.34 -0.82 -22.18
CA GLY A 1 3.22 -2.05 -21.36
C GLY A 1 1.90 -1.98 -20.64
N LYS A 2 1.20 -3.09 -20.41
CA LYS A 2 -0.02 -3.08 -19.59
C LYS A 2 0.39 -3.03 -18.11
N ASP A 3 0.34 -1.83 -17.52
CA ASP A 3 0.69 -1.51 -16.13
C ASP A 3 -0.38 -1.95 -15.09
N ASP A 4 -0.99 -3.11 -15.28
CA ASP A 4 -2.17 -3.56 -14.53
C ASP A 4 -1.91 -4.72 -13.56
N TYR A 5 -0.65 -5.08 -13.30
CA TYR A 5 -0.33 -6.07 -12.25
C TYR A 5 -0.13 -5.39 -10.91
N GLY A 6 -1.18 -5.42 -10.08
CA GLY A 6 -1.13 -4.86 -8.73
C GLY A 6 -1.04 -3.32 -8.74
N GLY A 7 -1.49 -2.71 -7.65
CA GLY A 7 -1.48 -1.27 -7.49
C GLY A 7 -1.11 -0.91 -6.09
N GLY A 8 -0.34 0.16 -5.95
CA GLY A 8 0.01 0.69 -4.65
C GLY A 8 0.87 1.92 -4.76
N VAL A 9 0.94 2.63 -3.65
CA VAL A 9 1.76 3.83 -3.49
C VAL A 9 2.78 3.56 -2.40
N LEU A 10 4.02 3.98 -2.60
CA LEU A 10 5.04 3.94 -1.58
C LEU A 10 4.75 5.02 -0.54
N ILE A 11 4.75 4.61 0.73
CA ILE A 11 4.52 5.48 1.88
C ILE A 11 5.66 5.33 2.88
N TYR A 12 5.92 6.39 3.63
CA TYR A 12 6.84 6.36 4.75
C TYR A 12 6.13 5.81 6.01
N LEU A 13 6.49 4.61 6.44
CA LEU A 13 5.85 3.92 7.56
C LEU A 13 6.83 2.94 8.25
N PRO A 14 7.82 3.45 9.01
CA PRO A 14 8.77 2.62 9.73
C PRO A 14 8.18 1.83 10.91
N GLU A 15 6.99 2.22 11.40
CA GLU A 15 6.42 1.74 12.67
C GLU A 15 5.87 0.31 12.59
N ILE A 16 5.49 -0.16 11.39
CA ILE A 16 4.93 -1.50 11.19
C ILE A 16 5.61 -2.20 10.02
N THR A 17 5.54 -3.53 9.97
CA THR A 17 6.09 -4.29 8.85
C THR A 17 5.17 -4.22 7.63
N GLN A 18 5.68 -4.60 6.45
CA GLN A 18 4.84 -4.74 5.26
C GLN A 18 3.73 -5.78 5.45
N GLY A 19 4.02 -6.86 6.20
CA GLY A 19 3.03 -7.90 6.50
C GLY A 19 1.88 -7.36 7.34
N ASP A 20 2.18 -6.59 8.38
CA ASP A 20 1.17 -5.97 9.25
C ASP A 20 0.34 -4.93 8.49
N LEU A 21 0.97 -4.11 7.64
CA LEU A 21 0.26 -3.16 6.78
C LEU A 21 -0.72 -3.88 5.85
N ASN A 22 -0.27 -4.96 5.20
CA ASN A 22 -1.11 -5.74 4.29
C ASN A 22 -2.31 -6.35 5.04
N GLY A 23 -2.06 -6.96 6.20
CA GLY A 23 -3.11 -7.51 7.07
C GLY A 23 -4.12 -6.45 7.49
N PHE A 24 -3.65 -5.26 7.86
CA PHE A 24 -4.52 -4.15 8.21
C PHE A 24 -5.34 -3.64 7.03
N CYS A 25 -4.75 -3.53 5.84
CA CYS A 25 -5.47 -3.15 4.62
C CYS A 25 -6.55 -4.16 4.24
N HIS A 26 -6.36 -5.46 4.46
CA HIS A 26 -7.43 -6.45 4.25
C HIS A 26 -8.67 -6.12 5.10
N VAL A 27 -8.47 -5.80 6.38
CA VAL A 27 -9.56 -5.43 7.29
C VAL A 27 -10.22 -4.13 6.85
N LEU A 28 -9.42 -3.08 6.59
CA LEU A 28 -9.94 -1.79 6.13
C LEU A 28 -10.78 -1.94 4.86
N PHE A 29 -10.29 -2.68 3.87
CA PHE A 29 -11.00 -2.87 2.61
C PHE A 29 -12.30 -3.64 2.78
N CYS A 30 -12.32 -4.67 3.63
CA CYS A 30 -13.54 -5.40 3.95
C CYS A 30 -14.59 -4.50 4.62
N VAL A 31 -14.17 -3.66 5.58
CA VAL A 31 -15.06 -2.69 6.25
C VAL A 31 -15.55 -1.61 5.28
N MET A 32 -14.68 -1.10 4.41
CA MET A 32 -15.03 -0.12 3.38
C MET A 32 -16.03 -0.69 2.36
N TYR A 33 -15.89 -1.96 2.00
CA TYR A 33 -16.75 -2.64 1.03
C TYR A 33 -18.12 -3.01 1.59
N ASN A 34 -18.20 -3.53 2.83
CA ASN A 34 -19.46 -3.97 3.44
C ASN A 34 -20.36 -2.84 3.93
N GLU A 35 -19.94 -1.58 3.77
CA GLU A 35 -20.70 -0.38 4.14
C GLU A 35 -21.24 -0.37 5.58
N GLY A 36 -20.49 -0.98 6.51
CA GLY A 36 -20.83 -0.98 7.93
C GLY A 36 -20.65 0.40 8.59
N GLY A 37 -21.04 0.50 9.87
CA GLY A 37 -20.97 1.75 10.64
C GLY A 37 -19.58 2.41 10.71
N TYR A 38 -18.51 1.64 10.47
CA TYR A 38 -17.12 2.10 10.49
C TYR A 38 -16.54 2.44 9.11
N LYS A 39 -17.36 2.47 8.04
CA LYS A 39 -16.89 2.76 6.67
C LYS A 39 -16.10 4.06 6.60
N ILE A 40 -16.63 5.13 7.19
CA ILE A 40 -16.02 6.47 7.16
C ILE A 40 -14.68 6.46 7.89
N ASP A 41 -14.61 5.82 9.05
CA ASP A 41 -13.37 5.71 9.82
C ASP A 41 -12.31 4.94 9.05
N ALA A 42 -12.68 3.82 8.42
CA ALA A 42 -11.76 3.03 7.59
C ALA A 42 -11.24 3.82 6.38
N GLN A 43 -12.11 4.60 5.72
CA GLN A 43 -11.73 5.50 4.63
C GLN A 43 -10.76 6.59 5.10
N ASN A 44 -11.02 7.20 6.26
CA ASN A 44 -10.17 8.24 6.84
C ASN A 44 -8.79 7.67 7.19
N ILE A 45 -8.73 6.52 7.88
CA ILE A 45 -7.47 5.85 8.23
C ILE A 45 -6.66 5.53 6.98
N TYR A 46 -7.29 4.92 5.96
CA TYR A 46 -6.61 4.60 4.71
C TYR A 46 -6.11 5.85 3.97
N SER A 47 -6.88 6.94 4.02
CA SER A 47 -6.49 8.22 3.42
C SER A 47 -5.29 8.83 4.14
N SER A 48 -5.26 8.82 5.47
CA SER A 48 -4.10 9.26 6.25
C SER A 48 -2.85 8.40 6.03
N LEU A 49 -3.01 7.09 5.80
CA LEU A 49 -1.89 6.24 5.37
C LEU A 49 -1.36 6.67 4.00
N LYS A 50 -2.27 6.99 3.07
CA LYS A 50 -1.92 7.45 1.72
C LYS A 50 -1.20 8.80 1.73
N GLU A 51 -1.57 9.72 2.62
CA GLU A 51 -0.92 11.03 2.78
C GLU A 51 0.57 10.91 3.12
N ARG A 52 0.99 9.83 3.78
CA ARG A 52 2.41 9.53 4.05
C ARG A 52 3.25 9.28 2.79
N ALA A 53 2.63 9.21 1.61
CA ALA A 53 3.34 9.26 0.32
C ALA A 53 4.03 10.61 0.09
N GLN A 54 3.50 11.72 0.63
CA GLN A 54 4.11 13.04 0.50
C GLN A 54 5.52 13.07 1.09
N ILE A 55 5.71 12.42 2.25
CA ILE A 55 7.03 12.29 2.89
C ILE A 55 8.02 11.57 1.95
N VAL A 56 7.56 10.57 1.18
CA VAL A 56 8.42 9.88 0.21
C VAL A 56 8.84 10.83 -0.91
N GLU A 57 7.91 11.63 -1.43
CA GLU A 57 8.21 12.60 -2.50
C GLU A 57 9.10 13.75 -2.03
N GLU A 58 8.89 14.25 -0.82
CA GLU A 58 9.73 15.30 -0.22
C GLU A 58 11.19 14.84 -0.04
N ASN A 59 11.41 13.56 0.29
CA ASN A 59 12.74 13.03 0.57
C ASN A 59 13.44 12.43 -0.66
N LEU A 60 12.69 11.81 -1.58
CA LEU A 60 13.26 11.08 -2.71
C LEU A 60 13.04 11.77 -4.06
N GLY A 61 12.13 12.74 -4.14
CA GLY A 61 11.78 13.48 -5.34
C GLY A 61 10.34 13.24 -5.80
N GLU A 62 9.81 14.20 -6.55
CA GLU A 62 8.45 14.17 -7.08
C GLU A 62 8.19 12.88 -7.89
N GLY A 63 7.06 12.23 -7.61
CA GLY A 63 6.67 10.98 -8.26
C GLY A 63 7.34 9.71 -7.73
N MET A 64 8.30 9.81 -6.79
CA MET A 64 8.95 8.62 -6.20
C MET A 64 8.03 7.79 -5.28
N SER A 65 6.85 8.31 -4.95
CA SER A 65 5.77 7.52 -4.34
C SER A 65 5.21 6.46 -5.31
N ASN A 66 5.41 6.61 -6.62
CA ASN A 66 5.00 5.62 -7.61
C ASN A 66 5.95 4.41 -7.57
N SER A 67 5.42 3.25 -7.17
CA SER A 67 6.19 2.01 -7.03
C SER A 67 6.88 1.54 -8.32
N ALA A 68 6.28 1.77 -9.49
CA ALA A 68 6.89 1.42 -10.77
C ALA A 68 8.08 2.34 -11.08
N LEU A 69 7.91 3.65 -10.88
CA LEU A 69 8.99 4.62 -11.10
C LEU A 69 10.16 4.39 -10.14
N PHE A 70 9.86 4.19 -8.86
CA PHE A 70 10.86 3.88 -7.85
C PHE A 70 11.57 2.54 -8.15
N GLY A 71 10.82 1.52 -8.58
CA GLY A 71 11.39 0.24 -9.00
C GLY A 71 12.37 0.37 -10.17
N HIS A 72 12.04 1.19 -11.18
CA HIS A 72 12.96 1.50 -12.28
C HIS A 72 14.23 2.21 -11.77
N MET A 73 14.09 3.22 -10.91
CA MET A 73 15.23 3.90 -10.30
C MET A 73 16.14 2.92 -9.54
N LEU A 74 15.58 1.97 -8.79
CA LEU A 74 16.36 0.97 -8.06
C LEU A 74 17.17 0.06 -9.00
N VAL A 75 16.61 -0.29 -10.16
CA VAL A 75 17.27 -1.14 -11.15
C VAL A 75 18.38 -0.37 -11.87
N ASP A 76 18.14 0.90 -12.17
CA ASP A 76 19.07 1.76 -12.91
C ASP A 76 20.17 2.37 -12.01
N ALA A 77 20.01 2.29 -10.69
CA ALA A 77 20.96 2.84 -9.73
C ALA A 77 22.33 2.13 -9.80
N PRO A 78 23.46 2.87 -9.84
CA PRO A 78 24.79 2.28 -9.79
C PRO A 78 25.00 1.50 -8.48
N ASP A 79 25.77 0.40 -8.53
CA ASP A 79 26.01 -0.50 -7.39
C ASP A 79 26.48 0.22 -6.10
N LYS A 80 27.24 1.32 -6.26
CA LYS A 80 27.72 2.12 -5.13
C LYS A 80 26.57 2.75 -4.32
N ASN A 81 25.49 3.16 -4.99
CA ASN A 81 24.34 3.81 -4.37
C ASN A 81 23.30 2.80 -3.87
N ARG A 82 23.29 1.60 -4.43
CA ARG A 82 22.37 0.52 -4.04
C ARG A 82 22.47 0.18 -2.56
N SER A 83 23.70 0.12 -2.04
CA SER A 83 23.95 -0.18 -0.61
C SER A 83 23.38 0.85 0.36
N ILE A 84 23.30 2.12 -0.06
CA ILE A 84 22.73 3.22 0.74
C ILE A 84 21.21 3.10 0.72
N ILE A 85 20.63 2.92 -0.47
CA ILE A 85 19.18 2.80 -0.62
C ILE A 85 18.65 1.60 0.17
N GLU A 86 19.33 0.46 0.11
CA GLU A 86 18.94 -0.75 0.85
C GLU A 86 19.00 -0.59 2.38
N LYS A 87 19.94 0.21 2.90
CA LYS A 87 20.16 0.34 4.35
C LYS A 87 19.43 1.51 4.98
N GLU A 88 19.25 2.60 4.24
CA GLU A 88 18.76 3.86 4.80
C GLU A 88 17.33 4.19 4.34
N VAL A 89 16.96 3.78 3.12
CA VAL A 89 15.67 4.16 2.52
C VAL A 89 14.65 3.02 2.64
N LEU A 90 15.00 1.82 2.17
CA LEU A 90 14.07 0.68 2.14
C LEU A 90 13.48 0.29 3.51
N PRO A 91 14.21 0.34 4.65
CA PRO A 91 13.65 -0.08 5.94
C PRO A 91 12.44 0.73 6.39
N SER A 92 12.32 1.98 5.94
CA SER A 92 11.24 2.89 6.34
C SER A 92 10.11 2.98 5.32
N LEU A 93 10.29 2.43 4.12
CA LEU A 93 9.29 2.43 3.06
C LEU A 93 8.35 1.23 3.13
N ARG A 94 7.07 1.48 2.87
CA ARG A 94 6.06 0.43 2.69
C ARG A 94 5.28 0.66 1.41
N LEU A 95 4.85 -0.42 0.78
CA LEU A 95 3.94 -0.39 -0.35
C LEU A 95 2.51 -0.48 0.16
N LEU A 96 1.79 0.65 0.14
CA LEU A 96 0.37 0.70 0.49
C LEU A 96 -0.46 0.13 -0.67
N PRO A 97 -1.21 -0.98 -0.48
CA PRO A 97 -2.04 -1.56 -1.52
C PRO A 97 -3.15 -0.61 -1.99
N SER A 98 -3.50 -0.64 -3.27
CA SER A 98 -4.55 0.21 -3.84
C SER A 98 -5.93 -0.46 -3.73
N TYR A 99 -6.83 0.13 -2.93
CA TYR A 99 -8.22 -0.35 -2.82
C TYR A 99 -8.91 -0.55 -4.19
N SER A 100 -8.77 0.40 -5.12
CA SER A 100 -9.44 0.33 -6.42
C SER A 100 -8.93 -0.82 -7.29
N LYS A 101 -7.61 -1.08 -7.28
CA LYS A 101 -7.00 -2.18 -8.04
C LYS A 101 -7.30 -3.56 -7.46
N PHE A 102 -7.65 -3.64 -6.16
CA PHE A 102 -8.00 -4.88 -5.48
C PHE A 102 -9.52 -5.06 -5.26
N SER A 103 -10.35 -4.26 -5.92
CA SER A 103 -11.81 -4.23 -5.71
C SER A 103 -12.50 -5.59 -5.97
N ASN A 104 -12.06 -6.34 -6.99
CA ASN A 104 -12.58 -7.69 -7.26
C ASN A 104 -12.24 -8.67 -6.13
N GLN A 105 -10.98 -8.69 -5.69
CA GLN A 105 -10.53 -9.57 -4.61
C GLN A 105 -11.21 -9.23 -3.29
N VAL A 106 -11.42 -7.93 -3.01
CA VAL A 106 -12.12 -7.47 -1.81
C VAL A 106 -13.57 -7.94 -1.79
N ARG A 107 -14.26 -7.93 -2.94
CA ARG A 107 -15.59 -8.53 -3.07
C ARG A 107 -15.54 -10.03 -2.74
N ASP A 108 -14.64 -10.77 -3.38
CA ASP A 108 -14.56 -12.22 -3.21
C ASP A 108 -14.26 -12.62 -1.75
N TRP A 109 -13.38 -11.88 -1.06
CA TRP A 109 -13.13 -12.06 0.38
C TRP A 109 -14.34 -11.73 1.23
N SER A 110 -15.06 -10.66 0.89
CA SER A 110 -16.25 -10.25 1.64
C SER A 110 -17.40 -11.24 1.50
N GLU A 111 -17.56 -11.88 0.35
CA GLU A 111 -18.57 -12.92 0.13
C GLU A 111 -18.21 -14.19 0.90
N SER A 112 -16.94 -14.61 0.83
CA SER A 112 -16.44 -15.78 1.57
C SER A 112 -16.60 -15.64 3.09
N MET A 113 -16.34 -14.44 3.66
CA MET A 113 -16.52 -14.19 5.09
C MET A 113 -17.99 -14.27 5.53
N LYS A 114 -18.94 -13.90 4.68
CA LYS A 114 -20.38 -13.99 4.99
C LYS A 114 -20.83 -15.45 5.07
N ASP A 115 -20.33 -16.28 4.18
CA ASP A 115 -20.64 -17.72 4.16
C ASP A 115 -20.10 -18.42 5.42
N GLU A 116 -18.86 -18.11 5.84
CA GLU A 116 -18.27 -18.65 7.07
C GLU A 116 -19.01 -18.24 8.34
N LEU A 117 -19.50 -16.99 8.44
CA LEU A 117 -20.29 -16.50 9.58
C LEU A 117 -21.71 -17.06 9.64
N SER A 118 -22.19 -17.69 8.56
CA SER A 118 -23.52 -18.28 8.47
C SER A 118 -23.58 -19.78 8.81
N THR A 119 -22.42 -20.39 9.08
CA THR A 119 -22.25 -21.80 9.48
C THR A 119 -22.02 -21.91 10.99
#